data_AF-A0AA38TFT0-F1
#
_entry.id   AF-A0AA38TFT0-F1
#
_cell.length_a   1.000
_cell.length_b   1.000
_cell.length_c   1.000
_cell.angle_alpha   90.00
_cell.angle_beta   90.00
_cell.angle_gamma   90.00
#
_symmetry.space_group_name_H-M   'P 1'
#
loop_
_entity.id
_entity.type
_entity.pdbx_description
1 polymer ?
#
loop_
_entity_poly.entity_id
_entity_poly.type
_entity_poly.pdbx_seq_one_letter_code
_entity_poly.pdbx_strand_id
1 'polypeptide(L)'
;MGRRQIDSEPTRWVSLTLLLMGLVSCSLVYMFVTTVLRPDESSDFSSISEAESVGVEENGGGCCRGIDNFELWGAAVKWGSDFKFNSSIECCEACKAMCSGNDGPCLCDSWCWLKKQQDPLAPDKREGGDNIWTSGLIFGKGEGIVKLQTQYGTLHIKLLPECAPRSVMYILELLTMRHCAGCQFYRAEGRGQSWDSKGNHLKAASFGPPFALIQGTLEAEGVTFKKIPTEECPILERGSVAWIGSGPEFFISLANHEEWKKSYTVFGYVLPEDMAIAEKIATLPTIPDVWNKINVSVLEKPVSFSFKRINKVSMKS
;
A
#
# COMPACT_ATOMS: atom_id res chain seq x y z
N MET A 1 37.35 -26.96 69.22
CA MET A 1 36.15 -26.13 68.94
C MET A 1 36.17 -25.75 67.46
N GLY A 2 35.44 -26.48 66.61
CA GLY A 2 35.25 -26.11 65.20
C GLY A 2 33.77 -25.82 64.98
N ARG A 3 33.43 -24.58 64.63
CA ARG A 3 32.05 -24.13 64.37
C ARG A 3 31.71 -24.45 62.92
N ARG A 4 30.69 -25.29 62.69
CA ARG A 4 30.08 -25.56 61.38
C ARG A 4 29.41 -24.29 60.85
N GLN A 5 29.73 -23.86 59.63
CA GLN A 5 28.90 -22.92 58.87
C GLN A 5 27.84 -23.72 58.10
N ILE A 6 26.58 -23.33 58.27
CA ILE A 6 25.44 -23.78 57.47
C ILE A 6 25.26 -22.70 56.39
N ASP A 7 25.60 -23.03 55.15
CA ASP A 7 25.30 -22.16 54.02
C ASP A 7 23.80 -22.22 53.71
N SER A 8 23.19 -21.04 53.66
CA SER A 8 21.78 -20.83 53.38
C SER A 8 21.53 -20.83 51.87
N GLU A 9 20.89 -21.89 51.34
CA GLU A 9 20.25 -21.91 50.01
C GLU A 9 18.71 -21.65 50.07
N PRO A 10 18.18 -20.47 50.49
CA PRO A 10 16.76 -20.16 50.29
C PRO A 10 16.52 -19.26 49.07
N THR A 11 17.50 -18.47 48.62
CA THR A 11 17.26 -17.37 47.67
C THR A 11 17.23 -17.81 46.21
N ARG A 12 18.04 -18.81 45.82
CA ARG A 12 18.11 -19.29 44.43
C ARG A 12 16.84 -20.03 44.00
N TRP A 13 16.24 -20.78 44.93
CA TRP A 13 15.01 -21.53 44.66
C TRP A 13 13.81 -20.59 44.51
N VAL A 14 13.66 -19.60 45.40
CA VAL A 14 12.56 -18.62 45.32
C VAL A 14 12.56 -17.84 44.00
N SER A 15 13.74 -17.45 43.50
CA SER A 15 13.85 -16.76 42.20
C SER A 15 13.46 -17.67 41.04
N LEU A 16 13.83 -18.96 41.09
CA LEU A 16 13.46 -19.94 40.08
C LEU A 16 11.94 -20.22 40.08
N THR A 17 11.32 -20.30 41.27
CA THR A 17 9.87 -20.51 41.38
C THR A 17 9.09 -19.30 40.85
N LEU A 18 9.54 -18.08 41.12
CA LEU A 18 8.89 -16.86 40.59
C LEU A 18 8.98 -16.78 39.06
N LEU A 19 10.13 -17.18 38.48
CA LEU A 19 10.32 -17.19 37.03
C LEU A 19 9.44 -18.25 36.36
N LEU A 20 9.33 -19.44 36.95
CA LEU A 20 8.43 -20.50 36.47
C LEU A 20 6.95 -20.09 36.58
N MET A 21 6.55 -19.44 37.68
CA MET A 21 5.20 -18.91 37.84
C MET A 21 4.86 -17.84 36.79
N GLY A 22 5.83 -16.99 36.43
CA GLY A 22 5.68 -16.00 35.36
C GLY A 22 5.55 -16.64 33.97
N LEU A 23 6.31 -17.69 33.67
CA LEU A 23 6.21 -18.40 32.39
C LEU A 23 4.87 -19.12 32.24
N VAL A 24 4.36 -19.73 33.31
CA VAL A 24 3.05 -20.39 33.30
C VAL A 24 1.92 -19.38 33.13
N SER A 25 1.97 -18.22 33.80
CA SER A 25 0.94 -17.19 33.64
C SER A 25 0.93 -16.61 32.22
N CYS A 26 2.09 -16.32 31.64
CA CYS A 26 2.21 -15.85 30.25
C CYS A 26 1.68 -16.88 29.25
N SER A 27 1.93 -18.16 29.48
CA SER A 27 1.45 -19.24 28.61
C SER A 27 -0.08 -19.38 28.66
N LEU A 28 -0.68 -19.26 29.86
CA LEU A 28 -2.14 -19.30 30.03
C LEU A 28 -2.81 -18.09 29.36
N VAL A 29 -2.24 -16.90 29.49
CA VAL A 29 -2.74 -15.69 28.81
C VAL A 29 -2.65 -15.85 27.29
N TYR A 30 -1.51 -16.34 26.78
CA TYR A 30 -1.33 -16.57 25.35
C TYR A 30 -2.34 -17.58 24.78
N MET A 31 -2.60 -18.68 25.50
CA MET A 31 -3.60 -19.68 25.12
C MET A 31 -5.03 -19.11 25.16
N PHE A 32 -5.35 -18.24 26.12
CA PHE A 32 -6.67 -17.61 26.21
C PHE A 32 -6.90 -16.56 25.12
N VAL A 33 -5.87 -15.78 24.79
CA VAL A 33 -5.93 -14.78 23.71
C VAL A 33 -6.07 -15.46 22.35
N THR A 34 -5.38 -16.59 22.13
CA THR A 34 -5.47 -17.35 20.86
C THR A 34 -6.79 -18.12 20.70
N THR A 35 -7.47 -18.50 21.78
CA THR A 35 -8.81 -19.09 21.69
C THR A 35 -9.92 -18.05 21.51
N VAL A 36 -9.76 -16.85 22.09
CA VAL A 36 -10.75 -15.76 21.98
C VAL A 36 -10.63 -14.97 20.67
N LEU A 37 -9.42 -14.85 20.10
CA LEU A 37 -9.17 -14.12 18.84
C LEU A 37 -9.16 -15.02 17.60
N ARG A 38 -9.64 -16.27 17.69
CA ARG A 38 -9.69 -17.17 16.53
C ARG A 38 -10.80 -16.69 15.57
N PRO A 39 -10.47 -16.17 14.37
CA PRO A 39 -11.49 -15.77 13.41
C PRO A 39 -12.14 -17.02 12.83
N ASP A 40 -13.47 -17.07 12.85
CA ASP A 40 -14.27 -18.08 12.15
C ASP A 40 -14.41 -17.62 10.69
N GLU A 41 -13.49 -18.03 9.80
CA GLU A 41 -13.59 -17.74 8.38
C GLU A 41 -14.41 -18.81 7.66
N SER A 42 -15.72 -18.60 7.63
CA SER A 42 -16.58 -19.09 6.56
C SER A 42 -17.06 -17.89 5.73
N SER A 43 -16.41 -17.66 4.59
CA SER A 43 -16.99 -16.81 3.54
C SER A 43 -16.80 -17.50 2.20
N ASP A 44 -17.90 -18.08 1.72
CA ASP A 44 -18.05 -18.70 0.41
C ASP A 44 -17.83 -17.67 -0.70
N PHE A 45 -16.89 -17.96 -1.60
CA PHE A 45 -16.72 -17.22 -2.85
C PHE A 45 -17.45 -17.97 -3.97
N SER A 46 -18.60 -17.45 -4.40
CA SER A 46 -19.37 -18.00 -5.52
C SER A 46 -18.80 -17.56 -6.86
N SER A 47 -18.68 -18.54 -7.75
CA SER A 47 -18.21 -18.46 -9.13
C SER A 47 -19.18 -17.67 -10.04
N ILE A 48 -18.63 -16.83 -10.93
CA ILE A 48 -19.38 -16.21 -12.04
C ILE A 48 -18.73 -16.58 -13.37
N SER A 49 -19.57 -17.06 -14.28
CA SER A 49 -19.32 -17.55 -15.64
C SER A 49 -19.24 -16.45 -16.70
N GLU A 50 -18.69 -16.84 -17.86
CA GLU A 50 -18.35 -16.08 -19.07
C GLU A 50 -19.50 -15.46 -19.89
N ALA A 51 -19.06 -14.63 -20.85
CA ALA A 51 -19.70 -14.00 -22.03
C ALA A 51 -20.39 -12.64 -21.76
N GLU A 52 -20.27 -11.59 -22.58
CA GLU A 52 -19.82 -11.44 -23.97
C GLU A 52 -19.41 -9.98 -24.24
N SER A 53 -18.75 -9.74 -25.38
CA SER A 53 -18.15 -8.49 -25.86
C SER A 53 -19.12 -7.31 -26.07
N VAL A 54 -18.61 -6.07 -25.93
CA VAL A 54 -18.70 -4.92 -26.86
C VAL A 54 -18.46 -3.60 -26.10
N GLY A 55 -17.66 -2.71 -26.70
CA GLY A 55 -17.64 -1.27 -26.39
C GLY A 55 -16.47 -0.82 -25.53
N VAL A 56 -15.46 -0.21 -26.17
CA VAL A 56 -14.54 0.71 -25.49
C VAL A 56 -15.36 1.95 -25.11
N GLU A 57 -16.03 1.89 -23.97
CA GLU A 57 -16.56 3.06 -23.30
C GLU A 57 -15.48 3.60 -22.36
N GLU A 58 -15.16 4.89 -22.48
CA GLU A 58 -14.45 5.67 -21.47
C GLU A 58 -15.20 5.53 -20.13
N ASN A 59 -14.80 4.56 -19.31
CA ASN A 59 -15.67 4.08 -18.25
C ASN A 59 -15.50 4.88 -16.94
N GLY A 60 -16.26 5.98 -16.88
CA GLY A 60 -16.73 6.75 -15.72
C GLY A 60 -16.59 6.12 -14.34
N GLY A 61 -15.40 6.27 -13.75
CA GLY A 61 -15.13 6.23 -12.31
C GLY A 61 -14.07 7.29 -12.05
N GLY A 62 -14.49 8.54 -11.86
CA GLY A 62 -13.55 9.66 -11.81
C GLY A 62 -12.67 9.58 -10.56
N CYS A 63 -11.35 9.66 -10.75
CA CYS A 63 -10.47 10.17 -9.70
C CYS A 63 -10.87 11.60 -9.31
N CYS A 64 -10.26 12.18 -8.26
CA CYS A 64 -10.72 13.35 -7.50
C CYS A 64 -11.66 13.03 -6.33
N ARG A 65 -11.29 12.02 -5.53
CA ARG A 65 -11.94 11.69 -4.26
C ARG A 65 -11.11 12.18 -3.09
N GLY A 66 -11.78 12.78 -2.11
CA GLY A 66 -11.18 13.22 -0.86
C GLY A 66 -11.52 12.24 0.26
N ILE A 67 -10.99 12.49 1.44
CA ILE A 67 -11.39 11.77 2.66
C ILE A 67 -12.44 12.62 3.37
N ASP A 68 -13.61 12.05 3.61
CA ASP A 68 -14.66 12.72 4.38
C ASP A 68 -14.27 12.85 5.85
N ASN A 69 -14.72 13.94 6.47
CA ASN A 69 -14.44 14.32 7.85
C ASN A 69 -12.93 14.41 8.15
N PHE A 70 -12.16 14.89 7.18
CA PHE A 70 -10.72 14.99 7.20
C PHE A 70 -10.25 16.35 6.69
N GLU A 71 -9.48 17.06 7.51
CA GLU A 71 -8.89 18.35 7.16
C GLU A 71 -7.38 18.24 6.95
N LEU A 72 -6.95 18.66 5.77
CA LEU A 72 -5.56 19.02 5.49
C LEU A 72 -5.39 20.53 5.70
N TRP A 73 -4.48 20.89 6.60
CA TRP A 73 -4.19 22.27 6.95
C TRP A 73 -3.11 22.83 6.03
N GLY A 74 -3.17 24.12 5.71
CA GLY A 74 -2.19 24.75 4.83
C GLY A 74 -2.56 26.18 4.51
N ALA A 75 -1.61 26.93 3.95
CA ALA A 75 -1.87 28.28 3.48
C ALA A 75 -2.80 28.25 2.26
N ALA A 76 -3.87 29.05 2.28
CA ALA A 76 -4.73 29.22 1.10
C ALA A 76 -3.94 29.93 0.01
N VAL A 77 -3.95 29.38 -1.21
CA VAL A 77 -3.10 29.82 -2.31
C VAL A 77 -3.84 30.84 -3.18
N LYS A 78 -5.14 30.62 -3.34
CA LYS A 78 -6.08 31.55 -3.94
C LYS A 78 -7.37 31.53 -3.11
N TRP A 79 -7.92 32.71 -2.83
CA TRP A 79 -9.13 32.90 -2.05
C TRP A 79 -10.03 33.92 -2.76
N GLY A 80 -11.35 33.75 -2.68
CA GLY A 80 -12.33 34.62 -3.36
C GLY A 80 -13.58 33.86 -3.83
N SER A 81 -14.54 34.56 -4.42
CA SER A 81 -15.76 33.98 -4.99
C SER A 81 -15.46 32.99 -6.13
N ASP A 82 -14.38 33.24 -6.87
CA ASP A 82 -14.03 32.52 -8.11
C ASP A 82 -13.43 31.13 -7.83
N PHE A 83 -13.22 30.79 -6.55
CA PHE A 83 -12.64 29.53 -6.09
C PHE A 83 -13.53 28.81 -5.07
N LYS A 84 -14.84 29.13 -5.07
CA LYS A 84 -15.87 28.40 -4.33
C LYS A 84 -16.49 27.37 -5.27
N PHE A 85 -16.23 26.10 -4.99
CA PHE A 85 -16.75 24.99 -5.76
C PHE A 85 -17.89 24.30 -5.00
N ASN A 86 -18.88 23.80 -5.72
CA ASN A 86 -20.05 23.14 -5.12
C ASN A 86 -19.85 21.63 -4.99
N SER A 87 -18.73 21.10 -5.50
CA SER A 87 -18.34 19.71 -5.35
C SER A 87 -16.85 19.54 -5.09
N SER A 88 -16.51 18.42 -4.46
CA SER A 88 -15.15 17.94 -4.25
C SER A 88 -14.40 17.73 -5.57
N ILE A 89 -15.08 17.18 -6.57
CA ILE A 89 -14.54 16.89 -7.91
C ILE A 89 -14.09 18.18 -8.59
N GLU A 90 -14.95 19.20 -8.65
CA GLU A 90 -14.63 20.51 -9.24
C GLU A 90 -13.42 21.16 -8.56
N CYS A 91 -13.36 21.08 -7.22
CA CYS A 91 -12.25 21.67 -6.48
C CYS A 91 -10.92 20.95 -6.75
N CYS A 92 -10.94 19.62 -6.83
CA CYS A 92 -9.77 18.83 -7.17
C CYS A 92 -9.30 19.10 -8.60
N GLU A 93 -10.19 19.15 -9.58
CA GLU A 93 -9.83 19.46 -10.97
C GLU A 93 -9.27 20.89 -11.11
N ALA A 94 -9.83 21.86 -10.39
CA ALA A 94 -9.28 23.21 -10.33
C ALA A 94 -7.85 23.24 -9.74
N CYS A 95 -7.60 22.45 -8.69
CA CYS A 95 -6.27 22.32 -8.08
C CYS A 95 -5.28 21.63 -9.04
N LYS A 96 -5.70 20.55 -9.73
CA LYS A 96 -4.89 19.87 -10.75
C LYS A 96 -4.48 20.79 -11.89
N ALA A 97 -5.39 21.63 -12.37
CA ALA A 97 -5.11 22.59 -13.43
C ALA A 97 -3.96 23.56 -13.05
N MET A 98 -3.78 23.82 -11.76
CA MET A 98 -2.68 24.64 -11.22
C MET A 98 -1.35 23.89 -11.06
N CYS A 99 -1.30 22.60 -11.43
CA CYS A 99 -0.14 21.71 -11.27
C CYS A 99 0.29 21.05 -12.59
N SER A 100 -0.13 21.62 -13.72
CA SER A 100 0.20 21.17 -15.09
C SER A 100 1.71 21.22 -15.42
N GLY A 101 2.50 21.97 -14.64
CA GLY A 101 3.95 22.06 -14.79
C GLY A 101 4.44 23.01 -15.88
N ASN A 102 3.53 23.62 -16.66
CA ASN A 102 3.88 24.65 -17.65
C ASN A 102 4.10 26.02 -16.99
N ASP A 103 3.45 26.30 -15.87
CA ASP A 103 3.45 27.60 -15.18
C ASP A 103 4.33 27.62 -13.91
N GLY A 104 5.22 26.64 -13.74
CA GLY A 104 6.10 26.52 -12.57
C GLY A 104 5.67 25.44 -11.56
N PRO A 105 6.14 25.51 -10.30
CA PRO A 105 5.86 24.50 -9.28
C PRO A 105 4.37 24.43 -8.95
N CYS A 106 3.89 23.24 -8.58
CA CYS A 106 2.50 22.99 -8.23
C CYS A 106 2.04 23.92 -7.10
N LEU A 107 1.12 24.83 -7.42
CA LEU A 107 0.69 25.88 -6.51
C LEU A 107 -0.36 25.38 -5.52
N CYS A 108 -1.09 24.30 -5.82
CA CYS A 108 -2.11 23.72 -4.96
C CYS A 108 -1.88 22.20 -4.85
N ASP A 109 -1.66 21.68 -3.65
CA ASP A 109 -1.43 20.25 -3.40
C ASP A 109 -2.37 19.68 -2.32
N SER A 110 -3.31 20.50 -1.83
CA SER A 110 -4.42 20.08 -0.96
C SER A 110 -5.69 20.85 -1.33
N TRP A 111 -6.82 20.14 -1.48
CA TRP A 111 -8.04 20.71 -2.07
C TRP A 111 -9.25 20.76 -1.12
N CYS A 112 -10.35 21.35 -1.60
CA CYS A 112 -11.54 21.92 -0.92
C CYS A 112 -11.44 23.37 -0.41
N TRP A 113 -10.28 24.02 -0.47
CA TRP A 113 -10.10 25.50 -0.42
C TRP A 113 -8.79 25.94 -1.11
N LEU A 114 -8.29 25.13 -2.06
CA LEU A 114 -7.01 25.33 -2.77
C LEU A 114 -5.85 25.76 -1.85
N LYS A 115 -5.37 24.82 -1.04
CA LYS A 115 -4.30 25.03 -0.07
C LYS A 115 -2.96 24.46 -0.55
N LYS A 116 -1.87 24.97 0.02
CA LYS A 116 -0.51 24.46 -0.18
C LYS A 116 0.06 23.87 1.12
N GLN A 117 0.55 22.65 1.02
CA GLN A 117 1.32 21.92 2.02
C GLN A 117 2.78 22.34 1.95
N GLN A 118 3.44 22.39 3.11
CA GLN A 118 4.89 22.61 3.15
C GLN A 118 5.65 21.39 2.60
N ASP A 119 5.18 20.19 2.95
CA ASP A 119 5.67 18.90 2.44
C ASP A 119 4.49 18.00 2.06
N PRO A 120 4.23 17.78 0.75
CA PRO A 120 3.15 16.90 0.30
C PRO A 120 3.29 15.44 0.77
N LEU A 121 4.51 14.99 1.10
CA LEU A 121 4.76 13.65 1.63
C LEU A 121 4.68 13.59 3.18
N ALA A 122 4.52 14.74 3.84
CA ALA A 122 4.24 14.89 5.27
C ALA A 122 3.17 15.97 5.47
N PRO A 123 1.95 15.77 4.98
CA PRO A 123 0.93 16.81 5.01
C PRO A 123 0.51 17.11 6.45
N ASP A 124 0.22 18.38 6.72
CA ASP A 124 -0.24 18.83 8.04
C ASP A 124 -1.70 18.44 8.22
N LYS A 125 -1.96 17.52 9.15
CA LYS A 125 -3.31 17.04 9.50
C LYS A 125 -3.80 17.73 10.75
N ARG A 126 -5.10 18.06 10.80
CA ARG A 126 -5.75 18.49 12.04
C ARG A 126 -6.69 17.39 12.56
N GLU A 127 -6.25 16.69 13.60
CA GLU A 127 -7.05 15.67 14.28
C GLU A 127 -7.85 16.31 15.43
N GLY A 128 -9.18 16.14 15.41
CA GLY A 128 -10.08 16.52 16.51
C GLY A 128 -11.05 17.67 16.19
N GLY A 129 -12.28 17.54 16.71
CA GLY A 129 -13.43 18.41 16.46
C GLY A 129 -14.51 17.73 15.60
N ASP A 130 -15.71 18.32 15.53
CA ASP A 130 -16.71 17.99 14.50
C ASP A 130 -16.16 18.43 13.13
N ASN A 131 -15.20 17.66 12.61
CA ASN A 131 -14.61 17.90 11.29
C ASN A 131 -15.64 17.52 10.23
N ILE A 132 -16.34 18.52 9.71
CA ILE A 132 -17.30 18.39 8.60
C ILE A 132 -16.66 18.51 7.21
N TRP A 133 -15.33 18.51 7.15
CA TRP A 133 -14.57 18.85 5.95
C TRP A 133 -14.17 17.61 5.16
N THR A 134 -14.16 17.71 3.83
CA THR A 134 -13.56 16.71 2.95
C THR A 134 -12.31 17.31 2.32
N SER A 135 -11.16 16.65 2.46
CA SER A 135 -9.89 17.12 1.87
C SER A 135 -9.19 15.97 1.14
N GLY A 136 -8.37 16.30 0.14
CA GLY A 136 -7.48 15.36 -0.51
C GLY A 136 -6.18 16.02 -0.94
N LEU A 137 -5.22 15.21 -1.38
CA LEU A 137 -3.92 15.67 -1.88
C LEU A 137 -3.87 15.63 -3.40
N ILE A 138 -3.03 16.48 -3.97
CA ILE A 138 -2.62 16.45 -5.38
C ILE A 138 -1.10 16.57 -5.41
N PHE A 139 -0.44 15.72 -6.18
CA PHE A 139 1.00 15.81 -6.39
C PHE A 139 1.32 16.51 -7.70
N GLY A 140 2.25 17.47 -7.64
CA GLY A 140 2.79 18.10 -8.83
C GLY A 140 3.63 17.14 -9.67
N LYS A 141 4.03 17.59 -10.86
CA LYS A 141 4.94 16.85 -11.73
C LYS A 141 6.26 16.53 -10.99
N GLY A 142 6.57 15.24 -10.88
CA GLY A 142 7.78 14.77 -10.19
C GLY A 142 7.65 14.69 -8.65
N GLU A 143 6.50 15.05 -8.09
CA GLU A 143 6.18 14.85 -6.68
C GLU A 143 5.38 13.55 -6.47
N GLY A 144 5.17 13.15 -5.22
CA GLY A 144 4.37 11.96 -4.91
C GLY A 144 5.05 10.63 -5.24
N ILE A 145 6.37 10.64 -5.41
CA ILE A 145 7.14 9.44 -5.74
C ILE A 145 7.86 8.93 -4.48
N VAL A 146 7.73 7.63 -4.21
CA VAL A 146 8.33 6.92 -3.08
C VAL A 146 9.23 5.79 -3.57
N LYS A 147 10.15 5.32 -2.73
CA LYS A 147 11.14 4.29 -3.05
C LYS A 147 10.87 3.01 -2.28
N LEU A 148 10.80 1.87 -2.98
CA LEU A 148 10.96 0.55 -2.40
C LEU A 148 12.36 0.05 -2.74
N GLN A 149 13.25 0.07 -1.75
CA GLN A 149 14.63 -0.39 -1.94
C GLN A 149 14.76 -1.86 -1.59
N THR A 150 15.13 -2.67 -2.57
CA THR A 150 15.43 -4.10 -2.42
C THR A 150 16.92 -4.34 -2.68
N GLN A 151 17.40 -5.55 -2.40
CA GLN A 151 18.75 -5.97 -2.82
C GLN A 151 18.92 -6.10 -4.35
N TYR A 152 17.82 -6.10 -5.11
CA TYR A 152 17.84 -6.26 -6.57
C TYR A 152 17.73 -4.95 -7.34
N GLY A 153 17.42 -3.85 -6.65
CA GLY A 153 17.21 -2.52 -7.21
C GLY A 153 16.22 -1.70 -6.39
N THR A 154 16.03 -0.44 -6.77
CA THR A 154 15.02 0.44 -6.18
C THR A 154 13.85 0.60 -7.14
N LEU A 155 12.63 0.33 -6.68
CA LEU A 155 11.41 0.63 -7.41
C LEU A 155 10.91 2.02 -6.98
N HIS A 156 10.78 2.96 -7.91
CA HIS A 156 10.11 4.22 -7.68
C HIS A 156 8.61 4.06 -7.99
N ILE A 157 7.77 4.36 -7.01
CA ILE A 157 6.31 4.28 -7.13
C ILE A 157 5.74 5.69 -7.11
N LYS A 158 5.05 6.07 -8.18
CA LYS A 158 4.24 7.29 -8.25
C LYS A 158 2.87 7.01 -7.61
N LEU A 159 2.54 7.73 -6.55
CA LEU A 159 1.28 7.59 -5.81
C LEU A 159 0.13 8.36 -6.48
N LEU A 160 -1.11 7.91 -6.23
CA LEU A 160 -2.34 8.46 -6.81
C LEU A 160 -3.30 8.97 -5.72
N PRO A 161 -2.97 10.08 -5.03
CA PRO A 161 -3.78 10.57 -3.91
C PRO A 161 -5.21 10.96 -4.31
N GLU A 162 -5.43 11.32 -5.57
CA GLU A 162 -6.73 11.70 -6.09
C GLU A 162 -7.63 10.50 -6.38
N CYS A 163 -7.06 9.31 -6.60
CA CYS A 163 -7.80 8.08 -6.92
C CYS A 163 -7.98 7.21 -5.67
N ALA A 164 -6.94 7.14 -4.83
CA ALA A 164 -6.88 6.30 -3.64
C ALA A 164 -6.37 7.09 -2.41
N PRO A 165 -7.10 8.13 -1.96
CA PRO A 165 -6.64 9.04 -0.90
C PRO A 165 -6.34 8.34 0.42
N ARG A 166 -7.14 7.36 0.85
CA ARG A 166 -6.92 6.62 2.11
C ARG A 166 -5.71 5.70 1.99
N SER A 167 -5.56 5.02 0.85
CA SER A 167 -4.39 4.21 0.54
C SER A 167 -3.11 5.03 0.56
N VAL A 168 -3.10 6.17 -0.12
CA VAL A 168 -1.93 7.07 -0.12
C VAL A 168 -1.65 7.61 1.27
N MET A 169 -2.67 7.95 2.07
CA MET A 169 -2.46 8.40 3.44
C MET A 169 -1.75 7.36 4.31
N TYR A 170 -2.14 6.08 4.18
CA TYR A 170 -1.46 4.97 4.84
C TYR A 170 0.01 4.87 4.40
N ILE A 171 0.27 4.99 3.10
CA ILE A 171 1.64 5.02 2.57
C ILE A 171 2.47 6.18 3.17
N LEU A 172 1.88 7.36 3.34
CA LEU A 172 2.56 8.49 3.95
C LEU A 172 2.86 8.26 5.45
N GLU A 173 1.98 7.57 6.16
CA GLU A 173 2.23 7.14 7.54
C GLU A 173 3.38 6.13 7.62
N LEU A 174 3.44 5.16 6.70
CA LEU A 174 4.57 4.23 6.58
C LEU A 174 5.90 4.95 6.32
N LEU A 175 5.92 6.06 5.57
CA LEU A 175 7.14 6.85 5.33
C LEU A 175 7.70 7.53 6.58
N THR A 176 6.90 7.68 7.64
CA THR A 176 7.39 8.23 8.93
C THR A 176 8.19 7.21 9.73
N MET A 177 8.04 5.91 9.39
CA MET A 177 8.74 4.82 10.06
C MET A 177 10.19 4.73 9.59
N ARG A 178 11.10 4.51 10.53
CA ARG A 178 12.53 4.31 10.21
C ARG A 178 12.80 2.99 9.50
N HIS A 179 12.03 1.96 9.83
CA HIS A 179 12.14 0.62 9.27
C HIS A 179 10.73 0.07 9.07
N CYS A 180 10.46 -0.52 7.90
CA CYS A 180 9.28 -1.37 7.73
C CYS A 180 9.67 -2.81 8.07
N ALA A 181 9.74 -3.13 9.35
CA ALA A 181 9.92 -4.51 9.79
C ALA A 181 8.65 -5.29 9.41
N GLY A 182 8.77 -6.22 8.45
CA GLY A 182 7.65 -6.96 7.87
C GLY A 182 7.44 -6.75 6.37
N CYS A 183 7.95 -5.65 5.80
CA CYS A 183 7.83 -5.37 4.37
C CYS A 183 8.68 -6.33 3.52
N GLN A 184 8.01 -7.20 2.77
CA GLN A 184 8.66 -8.16 1.88
C GLN A 184 7.76 -8.58 0.73
N PHE A 185 8.38 -8.94 -0.40
CA PHE A 185 7.73 -9.75 -1.44
C PHE A 185 7.91 -11.22 -1.09
N TYR A 186 6.82 -11.99 -1.11
CA TYR A 186 6.85 -13.43 -0.83
C TYR A 186 6.30 -14.28 -1.98
N ARG A 187 5.60 -13.67 -2.94
CA ARG A 187 5.07 -14.36 -4.12
C ARG A 187 5.56 -13.68 -5.38
N ALA A 188 5.97 -14.47 -6.35
CA ALA A 188 6.56 -13.99 -7.58
C ALA A 188 6.14 -14.89 -8.74
N GLU A 189 5.42 -14.32 -9.70
CA GLU A 189 4.91 -15.02 -10.87
C GLU A 189 5.25 -14.23 -12.12
N GLY A 190 6.10 -14.79 -12.97
CA GLY A 190 6.43 -14.20 -14.25
C GLY A 190 5.24 -14.19 -15.22
N ARG A 191 5.45 -13.59 -16.41
CA ARG A 191 4.44 -13.55 -17.49
C ARG A 191 4.17 -14.89 -18.17
N GLY A 192 5.01 -15.90 -17.93
CA GLY A 192 4.89 -17.20 -18.58
C GLY A 192 4.80 -17.06 -20.10
N GLN A 193 3.84 -17.79 -20.71
CA GLN A 193 3.52 -17.71 -22.13
C GLN A 193 2.17 -17.02 -22.37
N SER A 194 1.64 -16.30 -21.38
CA SER A 194 0.30 -15.72 -21.44
C SER A 194 0.28 -14.24 -21.82
N TRP A 195 1.39 -13.52 -21.62
CA TRP A 195 1.52 -12.11 -22.00
C TRP A 195 2.77 -11.86 -22.83
N ASP A 196 2.70 -10.83 -23.69
CA ASP A 196 3.83 -10.36 -24.49
C ASP A 196 4.83 -9.51 -23.68
N SER A 197 5.90 -9.05 -24.35
CA SER A 197 6.94 -8.20 -23.75
C SER A 197 6.42 -6.83 -23.28
N LYS A 198 5.28 -6.37 -23.78
CA LYS A 198 4.63 -5.12 -23.37
C LYS A 198 3.59 -5.32 -22.26
N GLY A 199 3.26 -6.56 -21.93
CA GLY A 199 2.25 -6.90 -20.93
C GLY A 199 0.85 -7.11 -21.51
N ASN A 200 0.68 -7.20 -22.83
CA ASN A 200 -0.63 -7.49 -23.41
C ASN A 200 -0.93 -8.98 -23.37
N HIS A 201 -2.16 -9.35 -23.03
CA HIS A 201 -2.59 -10.74 -22.98
C HIS A 201 -2.69 -11.35 -24.39
N LEU A 202 -2.22 -12.59 -24.53
CA LEU A 202 -2.28 -13.34 -25.79
C LEU A 202 -3.64 -14.03 -25.90
N LYS A 203 -4.38 -13.80 -26.99
CA LYS A 203 -5.80 -14.20 -27.15
C LYS A 203 -6.15 -15.66 -26.83
N ALA A 204 -5.19 -16.58 -26.92
CA ALA A 204 -5.41 -18.02 -26.72
C ALA A 204 -4.78 -18.57 -25.43
N ALA A 205 -4.22 -17.71 -24.58
CA ALA A 205 -3.57 -18.12 -23.35
C ALA A 205 -4.52 -18.10 -22.14
N SER A 206 -4.14 -18.82 -21.08
CA SER A 206 -4.82 -18.73 -19.79
C SER A 206 -4.41 -17.46 -19.05
N PHE A 207 -5.36 -16.81 -18.36
CA PHE A 207 -5.09 -15.69 -17.45
C PHE A 207 -4.39 -16.09 -16.15
N GLY A 208 -4.10 -17.38 -15.99
CA GLY A 208 -3.19 -17.88 -14.96
C GLY A 208 -3.52 -19.28 -14.49
N PRO A 209 -2.71 -19.82 -13.57
CA PRO A 209 -1.35 -19.33 -13.26
C PRO A 209 -0.37 -19.57 -14.44
N PRO A 210 0.69 -18.76 -14.58
CA PRO A 210 1.07 -17.66 -13.68
C PRO A 210 0.22 -16.39 -13.92
N PHE A 211 0.10 -15.54 -12.90
CA PHE A 211 -0.69 -14.30 -12.94
C PHE A 211 0.13 -13.03 -13.19
N ALA A 212 1.40 -13.14 -13.63
CA ALA A 212 2.25 -12.00 -13.99
C ALA A 212 2.32 -10.89 -12.91
N LEU A 213 2.65 -11.25 -11.67
CA LEU A 213 2.70 -10.31 -10.55
C LEU A 213 3.83 -10.61 -9.57
N ILE A 214 4.24 -9.60 -8.81
CA ILE A 214 4.95 -9.79 -7.54
C ILE A 214 4.05 -9.31 -6.40
N GLN A 215 3.88 -10.13 -5.37
CA GLN A 215 2.98 -9.88 -4.25
C GLN A 215 3.77 -9.88 -2.94
N GLY A 216 3.37 -8.97 -2.06
CA GLY A 216 4.03 -8.73 -0.78
C GLY A 216 3.11 -8.07 0.24
N THR A 217 3.67 -7.76 1.40
CA THR A 217 2.97 -7.13 2.52
C THR A 217 3.52 -5.72 2.76
N LEU A 218 2.63 -4.75 2.95
CA LEU A 218 2.95 -3.40 3.44
C LEU A 218 2.43 -3.24 4.86
N GLU A 219 3.01 -3.98 5.80
CA GLU A 219 2.72 -3.86 7.23
C GLU A 219 4.05 -3.67 7.96
N ALA A 220 4.15 -2.57 8.70
CA ALA A 220 5.34 -2.25 9.49
C ALA A 220 5.04 -2.49 10.97
N GLU A 221 5.98 -3.12 11.67
CA GLU A 221 5.94 -3.24 13.13
C GLU A 221 5.75 -1.84 13.78
N GLY A 222 4.73 -1.73 14.63
CA GLY A 222 4.38 -0.48 15.33
C GLY A 222 3.35 0.39 14.61
N VAL A 223 2.93 0.05 13.37
CA VAL A 223 1.81 0.70 12.68
C VAL A 223 0.66 -0.31 12.55
N THR A 224 -0.41 -0.12 13.32
CA THR A 224 -1.61 -0.96 13.18
C THR A 224 -2.23 -0.74 11.81
N PHE A 225 -2.23 -1.76 10.96
CA PHE A 225 -2.93 -1.69 9.69
C PHE A 225 -4.44 -1.68 9.92
N LYS A 226 -5.12 -0.67 9.38
CA LYS A 226 -6.58 -0.61 9.35
C LYS A 226 -7.03 -0.94 7.94
N LYS A 227 -7.97 -1.89 7.81
CA LYS A 227 -8.57 -2.27 6.52
C LYS A 227 -9.02 -1.01 5.77
N ILE A 228 -8.53 -0.87 4.55
CA ILE A 228 -8.83 0.27 3.68
C ILE A 228 -10.05 -0.11 2.84
N PRO A 229 -11.11 0.72 2.82
CA PRO A 229 -12.25 0.46 1.94
C PRO A 229 -11.80 0.56 0.48
N THR A 230 -12.48 -0.16 -0.42
CA THR A 230 -12.20 -0.09 -1.85
C THR A 230 -12.39 1.35 -2.35
N GLU A 231 -11.35 1.91 -2.97
CA GLU A 231 -11.35 3.26 -3.55
C GLU A 231 -11.52 3.20 -5.08
N GLU A 232 -10.94 4.12 -5.84
CA GLU A 232 -11.01 4.02 -7.31
C GLU A 232 -10.24 2.81 -7.81
N CYS A 233 -10.84 2.11 -8.77
CA CYS A 233 -10.33 0.87 -9.34
C CYS A 233 -10.22 1.04 -10.86
N PRO A 234 -9.18 1.73 -11.36
CA PRO A 234 -8.91 1.75 -12.78
C PRO A 234 -8.59 0.33 -13.28
N ILE A 235 -8.63 0.15 -14.60
CA ILE A 235 -8.18 -1.10 -15.21
C ILE A 235 -6.70 -1.30 -14.84
N LEU A 236 -6.35 -2.52 -14.44
CA LEU A 236 -4.99 -2.85 -14.05
C LEU A 236 -4.09 -2.95 -15.27
N GLU A 237 -3.04 -2.16 -15.25
CA GLU A 237 -2.03 -2.10 -16.29
C GLU A 237 -0.68 -2.56 -15.75
N ARG A 238 0.24 -2.86 -16.66
CA ARG A 238 1.62 -3.17 -16.30
C ARG A 238 2.22 -2.02 -15.48
N GLY A 239 2.69 -2.36 -14.29
CA GLY A 239 3.27 -1.42 -13.32
C GLY A 239 2.28 -0.90 -12.29
N SER A 240 0.98 -1.19 -12.40
CA SER A 240 0.00 -0.86 -11.35
C SER A 240 0.40 -1.47 -10.01
N VAL A 241 0.22 -0.70 -8.95
CA VAL A 241 0.41 -1.11 -7.56
C VAL A 241 -0.94 -1.04 -6.86
N ALA A 242 -1.41 -2.19 -6.38
CA ALA A 242 -2.77 -2.33 -5.90
C ALA A 242 -2.87 -3.22 -4.66
N TRP A 243 -3.89 -2.96 -3.84
CA TRP A 243 -4.20 -3.79 -2.68
C TRP A 243 -4.83 -5.11 -3.09
N ILE A 244 -4.56 -6.16 -2.32
CA ILE A 244 -5.32 -7.41 -2.33
C ILE A 244 -6.39 -7.27 -1.25
N GLY A 245 -7.66 -7.27 -1.66
CA GLY A 245 -8.77 -6.97 -0.76
C GLY A 245 -8.61 -5.58 -0.13
N SER A 246 -8.66 -5.51 1.20
CA SER A 246 -8.53 -4.26 1.97
C SER A 246 -7.11 -4.00 2.49
N GLY A 247 -6.09 -4.71 1.97
CA GLY A 247 -4.70 -4.71 2.46
C GLY A 247 -4.52 -5.51 3.77
N PRO A 248 -3.30 -5.57 4.35
CA PRO A 248 -2.04 -4.90 3.95
C PRO A 248 -1.30 -5.58 2.79
N GLU A 249 -1.84 -6.69 2.31
CA GLU A 249 -1.32 -7.41 1.17
C GLU A 249 -1.51 -6.60 -0.11
N PHE A 250 -0.48 -6.53 -0.93
CA PHE A 250 -0.47 -5.76 -2.17
C PHE A 250 0.27 -6.52 -3.27
N PHE A 251 0.11 -6.07 -4.51
CA PHE A 251 0.89 -6.57 -5.63
C PHE A 251 1.33 -5.44 -6.56
N ILE A 252 2.39 -5.73 -7.30
CA ILE A 252 2.82 -4.97 -8.47
C ILE A 252 2.55 -5.85 -9.68
N SER A 253 1.74 -5.33 -10.60
CA SER A 253 1.43 -6.06 -11.83
C SER A 253 2.57 -5.94 -12.86
N LEU A 254 2.91 -7.06 -13.50
CA LEU A 254 3.90 -7.15 -14.56
C LEU A 254 3.24 -7.17 -15.96
N ALA A 255 1.91 -7.14 -16.03
CA ALA A 255 1.13 -7.21 -17.25
C ALA A 255 -0.20 -6.44 -17.15
N ASN A 256 -0.95 -6.35 -18.24
CA ASN A 256 -2.28 -5.77 -18.26
C ASN A 256 -3.30 -6.87 -17.89
N HIS A 257 -4.22 -6.54 -16.99
CA HIS A 257 -5.26 -7.44 -16.49
C HIS A 257 -6.65 -6.84 -16.68
N GLU A 258 -7.12 -6.80 -17.92
CA GLU A 258 -8.48 -6.34 -18.26
C GLU A 258 -9.56 -7.23 -17.64
N GLU A 259 -9.27 -8.52 -17.45
CA GLU A 259 -10.16 -9.52 -16.88
C GLU A 259 -10.47 -9.27 -15.40
N TRP A 260 -9.56 -8.61 -14.67
CA TRP A 260 -9.78 -8.23 -13.28
C TRP A 260 -10.66 -6.98 -13.14
N LYS A 261 -11.01 -6.33 -14.25
CA LYS A 261 -11.92 -5.18 -14.33
C LYS A 261 -11.52 -4.11 -13.30
N LYS A 262 -12.47 -3.71 -12.45
CA LYS A 262 -12.34 -2.69 -11.41
C LYS A 262 -12.31 -3.30 -10.00
N SER A 263 -11.70 -4.48 -9.85
CA SER A 263 -11.77 -5.25 -8.60
C SER A 263 -10.78 -4.81 -7.53
N TYR A 264 -9.74 -4.05 -7.90
CA TYR A 264 -8.64 -3.71 -7.02
C TYR A 264 -8.40 -2.21 -6.95
N THR A 265 -8.16 -1.71 -5.74
CA THR A 265 -7.77 -0.32 -5.52
C THR A 265 -6.33 -0.11 -5.94
N VAL A 266 -6.14 0.66 -7.01
CA VAL A 266 -4.82 1.05 -7.51
C VAL A 266 -4.40 2.35 -6.84
N PHE A 267 -3.35 2.30 -6.04
CA PHE A 267 -2.86 3.45 -5.29
C PHE A 267 -1.55 4.04 -5.83
N GLY A 268 -0.93 3.38 -6.82
CA GLY A 268 0.27 3.88 -7.45
C GLY A 268 0.67 3.11 -8.71
N TYR A 269 1.74 3.58 -9.34
CA TYR A 269 2.39 2.96 -10.48
C TYR A 269 3.91 2.93 -10.29
N VAL A 270 4.53 1.80 -10.60
CA VAL A 270 5.99 1.71 -10.75
C VAL A 270 6.41 2.52 -11.98
N LEU A 271 7.46 3.32 -11.84
CA LEU A 271 7.99 4.08 -12.98
C LEU A 271 8.52 3.14 -14.08
N PRO A 272 8.30 3.44 -15.37
CA PRO A 272 8.68 2.56 -16.47
C PRO A 272 10.14 2.10 -16.46
N GLU A 273 11.07 2.99 -16.06
CA GLU A 273 12.50 2.72 -15.95
C GLU A 273 12.85 1.63 -14.91
N ASP A 274 12.01 1.44 -13.89
CA ASP A 274 12.26 0.49 -12.81
C ASP A 274 11.55 -0.86 -13.02
N MET A 275 10.71 -0.98 -14.05
CA MET A 275 9.96 -2.22 -14.30
C MET A 275 10.87 -3.43 -14.53
N ALA A 276 12.07 -3.24 -15.07
CA ALA A 276 13.05 -4.31 -15.22
C ALA A 276 13.48 -4.92 -13.86
N ILE A 277 13.40 -4.15 -12.77
CA ILE A 277 13.70 -4.63 -11.42
C ILE A 277 12.55 -5.52 -10.92
N ALA A 278 11.30 -5.11 -11.12
CA ALA A 278 10.13 -5.92 -10.75
C ALA A 278 10.12 -7.25 -11.53
N GLU A 279 10.40 -7.20 -12.84
CA GLU A 279 10.54 -8.39 -13.68
C GLU A 279 11.71 -9.29 -13.24
N LYS A 280 12.84 -8.71 -12.81
CA LYS A 280 13.95 -9.48 -12.25
C LYS A 280 13.56 -10.21 -10.97
N ILE A 281 12.80 -9.57 -10.07
CA ILE A 281 12.28 -10.22 -8.85
C ILE A 281 11.35 -11.39 -9.21
N ALA A 282 10.55 -11.25 -10.28
CA ALA A 282 9.65 -12.30 -10.76
C ALA A 282 10.36 -13.56 -11.31
N THR A 283 11.67 -13.48 -11.57
CA THR A 283 12.51 -14.60 -12.05
C THR A 283 13.29 -15.31 -10.96
N LEU A 284 13.14 -14.88 -9.70
CA LEU A 284 13.83 -15.51 -8.57
C LEU A 284 13.31 -16.94 -8.31
N PRO A 285 14.09 -17.81 -7.65
CA PRO A 285 13.65 -19.15 -7.31
C PRO A 285 12.37 -19.18 -6.47
N THR A 286 11.42 -20.04 -6.85
CA THR A 286 10.12 -20.22 -6.20
C THR A 286 9.80 -21.67 -5.92
N ILE A 287 9.04 -21.91 -4.85
CA ILE A 287 8.42 -23.18 -4.49
C ILE A 287 6.94 -23.12 -4.87
N PRO A 288 6.38 -24.16 -5.53
CA PRO A 288 4.96 -24.23 -5.79
C PRO A 288 4.17 -24.40 -4.49
N ASP A 289 3.05 -23.69 -4.36
CA ASP A 289 2.09 -23.81 -3.27
C ASP A 289 0.66 -23.72 -3.81
N VAL A 290 -0.36 -24.01 -3.00
CA VAL A 290 -1.77 -23.99 -3.40
C VAL A 290 -2.60 -23.15 -2.44
N TRP A 291 -3.12 -22.02 -2.92
CA TRP A 291 -3.98 -21.13 -2.14
C TRP A 291 -5.38 -21.14 -2.73
N ASN A 292 -6.40 -21.45 -1.92
CA ASN A 292 -7.79 -21.51 -2.39
C ASN A 292 -7.99 -22.33 -3.67
N LYS A 293 -7.29 -23.48 -3.79
CA LYS A 293 -7.27 -24.37 -4.97
C LYS A 293 -6.61 -23.78 -6.23
N ILE A 294 -5.87 -22.69 -6.09
CA ILE A 294 -5.09 -22.06 -7.16
C ILE A 294 -3.61 -22.34 -6.91
N ASN A 295 -2.91 -22.85 -7.93
CA ASN A 295 -1.46 -23.03 -7.85
C ASN A 295 -0.78 -21.66 -7.89
N VAL A 296 0.12 -21.40 -6.93
CA VAL A 296 0.88 -20.16 -6.82
C VAL A 296 2.38 -20.45 -6.73
N SER A 297 3.20 -19.46 -7.09
CA SER A 297 4.66 -19.55 -6.98
C SER A 297 5.18 -18.64 -5.86
N VAL A 298 5.56 -19.26 -4.74
CA VAL A 298 6.06 -18.56 -3.54
C VAL A 298 7.57 -18.48 -3.61
N LEU A 299 8.15 -17.32 -3.34
CA LEU A 299 9.60 -17.13 -3.31
C LEU A 299 10.24 -18.05 -2.26
N GLU A 300 11.29 -18.79 -2.66
CA GLU A 300 12.08 -19.61 -1.72
C GLU A 300 12.65 -18.76 -0.58
N LYS A 301 13.03 -17.53 -0.90
CA LYS A 301 13.50 -16.52 0.04
C LYS A 301 12.73 -15.23 -0.21
N PRO A 302 11.91 -14.77 0.75
CA PRO A 302 11.23 -13.49 0.64
C PRO A 302 12.23 -12.35 0.38
N VAL A 303 11.81 -11.39 -0.44
CA VAL A 303 12.62 -10.21 -0.77
C VAL A 303 12.18 -9.06 0.13
N SER A 304 12.92 -8.84 1.21
CA SER A 304 12.69 -7.69 2.07
C SER A 304 12.95 -6.38 1.33
N PHE A 305 12.16 -5.36 1.66
CA PHE A 305 12.37 -4.01 1.12
C PHE A 305 12.20 -2.93 2.19
N SER A 306 12.89 -1.81 1.98
CA SER A 306 12.69 -0.61 2.79
C SER A 306 11.92 0.44 2.02
N PHE A 307 10.99 1.09 2.71
CA PHE A 307 10.13 2.13 2.15
C PHE A 307 10.72 3.51 2.49
N LYS A 308 11.00 4.35 1.49
CA LYS A 308 11.69 5.64 1.70
C LYS A 308 11.15 6.77 0.82
N ARG A 309 11.36 8.01 1.25
CA ARG A 309 11.12 9.20 0.44
C ARG A 309 12.21 9.38 -0.60
N ILE A 310 11.89 10.02 -1.72
CA ILE A 310 12.90 10.64 -2.56
C ILE A 310 13.38 11.92 -1.86
N ASN A 311 14.67 12.00 -1.53
CA ASN A 311 15.25 13.27 -1.12
C ASN A 311 15.06 14.26 -2.27
N LYS A 312 14.50 15.44 -2.02
CA LYS A 312 14.54 16.55 -2.99
C LYS A 312 16.00 16.84 -3.29
N VAL A 313 16.54 16.21 -4.33
CA VAL A 313 17.77 16.70 -4.95
C VAL A 313 17.34 18.06 -5.48
N SER A 314 17.96 19.13 -4.98
CA SER A 314 17.86 20.44 -5.64
C SER A 314 18.24 20.19 -7.08
N MET A 315 17.24 20.13 -7.97
CA MET A 315 17.47 20.27 -9.39
C MET A 315 18.04 21.68 -9.51
N LYS A 316 19.36 21.77 -9.61
CA LYS A 316 20.03 23.02 -9.96
C LYS A 316 19.50 23.38 -11.34
N SER A 317 18.61 24.36 -11.35
CA SER A 317 18.33 25.22 -12.49
C SER A 317 19.64 25.80 -13.04
#